data_AF-A0A966JC02-F1
#
_entry.id   AF-A0A966JC02-F1
#
_cell.length_a   1.000
_cell.length_b   1.000
_cell.length_c   1.000
_cell.angle_alpha   90.00
_cell.angle_beta   90.00
_cell.angle_gamma   90.00
#
_symmetry.space_group_name_H-M   'P 1'
#
loop_
_entity.id
_entity.type
_entity.pdbx_description
1 polymer ?
#
loop_
_entity_poly.entity_id
_entity_poly.type
_entity_poly.pdbx_seq_one_letter_code
_entity_poly.pdbx_strand_id
1 'polypeptide(L)'
;WSGTTYAGAITLGSASRIGAINNGASVNTISQGITGTGGLTFELSGSTLTLAGASTYSGATWVKSGTLKANTATPNVLPVGTALTVDGTYQANGNATTVGSLAGSGVVDIAGVSLSTGADNASTAFNGVIQGASGSLVKTGTGILTLGGYSTFTGGTTISGGGLMLNGYNSTGSGNATIRGTVTVNAGATLDWSMPNSFGWTSGSSLNRIVVNGGTVGRLGNTHIQHFWGAPTLEMTGGTFYLTNTETENLTVRVRAAANPSQILPATAGAQFAMRGDGTAGVSNRITFDVDSGATAYVSAVVGRSSSGSPFGELTKAGAGLLELAGANRYFGATTVNAGTLKVTGTMETSVSGDGTETTVAAGATYLAANSHSIGALSGAGSVVINSGVTLATGIDNGSSTFSGVASGAGTLAKRGTGALTLSGANTFTGGFSHLNGKVWLSNTSGPAIVSDYTLAGMGNFVELFFGADNQFGPGVVLRNTGLASSVTLNDHWARMALR
;
A
#
# COMPACT_ATOMS: atom_id res chain seq x y z
N TRP A 1 50.68 -10.53 -27.39
CA TRP A 1 50.34 -10.75 -25.97
C TRP A 1 49.91 -12.21 -25.82
N SER A 2 50.67 -13.06 -25.13
CA SER A 2 50.41 -14.52 -25.02
C SER A 2 49.97 -14.97 -23.60
N GLY A 3 49.63 -14.04 -22.71
CA GLY A 3 49.13 -14.33 -21.37
C GLY A 3 47.71 -13.78 -21.17
N THR A 4 46.93 -14.46 -20.33
CA THR A 4 45.55 -14.10 -19.96
C THR A 4 45.47 -13.01 -18.89
N THR A 5 46.59 -12.46 -18.42
CA THR A 5 46.63 -11.42 -17.37
C THR A 5 47.68 -10.35 -17.66
N TYR A 6 47.29 -9.08 -17.56
CA TYR A 6 48.16 -7.91 -17.55
C TYR A 6 48.35 -7.35 -16.15
N ALA A 7 49.61 -7.33 -15.72
CA ALA A 7 50.03 -6.83 -14.42
C ALA A 7 50.83 -5.51 -14.49
N GLY A 8 50.91 -4.88 -15.67
CA GLY A 8 51.56 -3.57 -15.82
C GLY A 8 50.67 -2.43 -15.32
N ALA A 9 51.29 -1.29 -15.01
CA ALA A 9 50.57 -0.08 -14.65
C ALA A 9 49.88 0.54 -15.88
N ILE A 10 48.60 0.93 -15.73
CA ILE A 10 47.85 1.68 -16.74
C ILE A 10 47.52 3.06 -16.18
N THR A 11 47.85 4.11 -16.94
CA THR A 11 47.46 5.50 -16.66
C THR A 11 46.66 6.04 -17.84
N LEU A 12 45.42 6.44 -17.61
CA LEU A 12 44.53 6.98 -18.62
C LEU A 12 44.77 8.49 -18.81
N GLY A 13 45.14 8.87 -20.03
CA GLY A 13 45.10 10.25 -20.51
C GLY A 13 43.73 10.62 -21.08
N SER A 14 43.59 11.83 -21.62
CA SER A 14 42.35 12.29 -22.27
C SER A 14 41.89 11.32 -23.37
N ALA A 15 40.65 10.83 -23.27
CA ALA A 15 40.02 9.87 -24.20
C ALA A 15 40.72 8.50 -24.35
N SER A 16 41.12 7.89 -23.24
CA SER A 16 41.73 6.56 -23.24
C SER A 16 40.72 5.45 -23.59
N ARG A 17 41.10 4.55 -24.49
CA ARG A 17 40.28 3.41 -24.94
C ARG A 17 41.03 2.12 -24.70
N ILE A 18 40.41 1.17 -24.03
CA ILE A 18 40.89 -0.22 -24.01
C ILE A 18 40.14 -0.96 -25.11
N GLY A 19 40.79 -1.06 -26.27
CA GLY A 19 40.33 -1.80 -27.45
C GLY A 19 41.26 -2.96 -27.81
N ALA A 20 40.69 -3.99 -28.41
CA ALA A 20 41.27 -5.24 -28.94
C ALA A 20 42.43 -5.87 -28.16
N ILE A 21 42.14 -6.91 -27.38
CA ILE A 21 43.10 -7.99 -27.11
C ILE A 21 42.74 -9.15 -28.07
N ASN A 22 43.21 -9.04 -29.31
CA ASN A 22 43.10 -10.11 -30.30
C ASN A 22 43.96 -11.30 -29.87
N ASN A 23 43.37 -12.34 -29.27
CA ASN A 23 44.02 -13.64 -29.28
C ASN A 23 43.13 -14.88 -29.05
N GLY A 24 41.84 -14.86 -29.42
CA GLY A 24 41.01 -16.08 -29.49
C GLY A 24 40.84 -16.88 -28.19
N ALA A 25 41.35 -16.40 -27.06
CA ALA A 25 41.32 -17.04 -25.75
C ALA A 25 40.41 -16.27 -24.81
N SER A 26 39.53 -17.00 -24.15
CA SER A 26 38.59 -16.52 -23.16
C SER A 26 39.34 -15.94 -21.94
N VAL A 27 39.00 -14.69 -21.60
CA VAL A 27 39.41 -13.91 -20.40
C VAL A 27 40.82 -13.32 -20.42
N ASN A 28 40.89 -11.99 -20.58
CA ASN A 28 42.08 -11.19 -20.29
C ASN A 28 41.81 -10.34 -19.05
N THR A 29 42.61 -10.51 -18.00
CA THR A 29 42.49 -9.82 -16.71
C THR A 29 43.46 -8.65 -16.64
N ILE A 30 43.06 -7.50 -16.11
CA ILE A 30 43.97 -6.45 -15.65
C ILE A 30 44.07 -6.58 -14.13
N SER A 31 45.23 -7.02 -13.64
CA SER A 31 45.42 -7.33 -12.22
C SER A 31 45.70 -6.10 -11.35
N GLN A 32 46.30 -5.06 -11.93
CA GLN A 32 46.58 -3.81 -11.22
C GLN A 32 45.44 -2.79 -11.37
N GLY A 33 45.35 -1.84 -10.45
CA GLY A 33 44.43 -0.71 -10.56
C GLY A 33 44.76 0.22 -11.72
N ILE A 34 43.74 0.74 -12.40
CA ILE A 34 43.91 1.74 -13.47
C ILE A 34 43.86 3.14 -12.86
N THR A 35 44.77 4.02 -13.25
CA THR A 35 44.87 5.40 -12.72
C THR A 35 44.74 6.44 -13.84
N GLY A 36 44.82 7.74 -13.53
CA GLY A 36 44.86 8.84 -14.53
C GLY A 36 43.63 9.74 -14.53
N THR A 37 43.63 10.80 -15.35
CA THR A 37 42.53 11.77 -15.39
C THR A 37 41.47 11.45 -16.44
N GLY A 38 41.79 10.56 -17.39
CA GLY A 38 40.90 10.13 -18.46
C GLY A 38 39.77 9.20 -18.02
N GLY A 39 38.82 8.97 -18.92
CA GLY A 39 37.80 7.92 -18.81
C GLY A 39 38.24 6.61 -19.45
N LEU A 40 37.53 5.54 -19.11
CA LEU A 40 37.74 4.19 -19.65
C LEU A 40 36.63 3.84 -20.64
N THR A 41 36.95 3.72 -21.94
CA THR A 41 36.03 3.08 -22.90
C THR A 41 36.44 1.64 -23.18
N PHE A 42 35.52 0.69 -22.98
CA PHE A 42 35.66 -0.72 -23.34
C PHE A 42 34.73 -1.04 -24.53
N GLU A 43 35.31 -1.53 -25.63
CA GLU A 43 34.58 -1.78 -26.87
C GLU A 43 35.09 -3.05 -27.56
N LEU A 44 34.66 -4.21 -27.06
CA LEU A 44 35.03 -5.51 -27.63
C LEU A 44 33.88 -6.52 -27.64
N SER A 45 33.06 -6.47 -28.69
CA SER A 45 31.96 -7.41 -28.91
C SER A 45 32.41 -8.87 -28.77
N GLY A 46 31.66 -9.65 -27.99
CA GLY A 46 31.93 -11.07 -27.75
C GLY A 46 33.08 -11.39 -26.78
N SER A 47 33.80 -10.37 -26.26
CA SER A 47 34.92 -10.58 -25.35
C SER A 47 34.57 -10.23 -23.90
N THR A 48 35.31 -10.81 -22.94
CA THR A 48 35.25 -10.43 -21.52
C THR A 48 36.60 -9.92 -21.03
N LEU A 49 36.62 -8.72 -20.46
CA LEU A 49 37.76 -8.13 -19.72
C LEU A 49 37.46 -8.17 -18.23
N THR A 50 38.36 -8.75 -17.43
CA THR A 50 38.22 -8.73 -15.97
C THR A 50 39.11 -7.65 -15.37
N LEU A 51 38.54 -6.74 -14.58
CA LEU A 51 39.29 -5.82 -13.73
C LEU A 51 39.46 -6.44 -12.34
N ALA A 52 40.69 -6.62 -11.90
CA ALA A 52 41.01 -7.21 -10.60
C ALA A 52 41.63 -6.23 -9.60
N GLY A 53 42.22 -5.12 -10.05
CA GLY A 53 42.68 -4.04 -9.18
C GLY A 53 41.63 -2.94 -8.98
N ALA A 54 41.65 -2.28 -7.83
CA ALA A 54 40.84 -1.09 -7.58
C ALA A 54 41.37 0.08 -8.43
N SER A 55 40.51 0.70 -9.23
CA SER A 55 40.89 1.79 -10.12
C SER A 55 40.59 3.15 -9.51
N THR A 56 41.41 4.16 -9.83
CA THR A 56 41.31 5.53 -9.29
C THR A 56 41.32 6.61 -10.36
N TYR A 57 41.02 6.26 -11.62
CA TYR A 57 40.87 7.28 -12.66
C TYR A 57 39.64 8.15 -12.44
N SER A 58 39.67 9.40 -12.88
CA SER A 58 38.59 10.37 -12.59
C SER A 58 37.53 10.49 -13.69
N GLY A 59 37.80 10.01 -14.91
CA GLY A 59 36.83 10.07 -16.00
C GLY A 59 35.78 8.96 -15.96
N ALA A 60 34.72 9.11 -16.76
CA ALA A 60 33.63 8.13 -16.85
C ALA A 60 34.09 6.76 -17.41
N THR A 61 33.38 5.71 -17.03
CA THR A 61 33.49 4.38 -17.63
C THR A 61 32.40 4.17 -18.66
N TRP A 62 32.75 3.76 -19.88
CA TRP A 62 31.80 3.40 -20.93
C TRP A 62 32.06 1.97 -21.42
N VAL A 63 31.16 1.06 -21.08
CA VAL A 63 31.11 -0.31 -21.62
C VAL A 63 30.30 -0.27 -22.90
N LYS A 64 30.94 0.04 -24.02
CA LYS A 64 30.29 0.22 -25.32
C LYS A 64 29.90 -1.11 -25.99
N SER A 65 30.72 -2.15 -25.82
CA SER A 65 30.41 -3.51 -26.28
C SER A 65 31.26 -4.56 -25.57
N GLY A 66 30.81 -5.82 -25.56
CA GLY A 66 31.44 -6.91 -24.80
C GLY A 66 31.08 -6.88 -23.31
N THR A 67 31.81 -7.66 -22.52
CA THR A 67 31.64 -7.76 -21.06
C THR A 67 32.81 -7.15 -20.31
N LEU A 68 32.55 -6.13 -19.49
CA LEU A 68 33.48 -5.66 -18.46
C LEU A 68 33.09 -6.31 -17.12
N LYS A 69 33.97 -7.14 -16.57
CA LYS A 69 33.73 -7.95 -15.37
C LYS A 69 34.56 -7.46 -14.19
N ALA A 70 33.94 -7.34 -13.02
CA ALA A 70 34.64 -7.14 -11.76
C ALA A 70 35.19 -8.47 -11.20
N ASN A 71 36.32 -8.41 -10.49
CA ASN A 71 36.83 -9.54 -9.72
C ASN A 71 36.14 -9.65 -8.35
N THR A 72 36.01 -10.87 -7.82
CA THR A 72 35.36 -11.16 -6.53
C THR A 72 36.19 -10.78 -5.30
N ALA A 73 37.51 -10.57 -5.44
CA ALA A 73 38.39 -10.32 -4.30
C ALA A 73 38.54 -8.84 -3.94
N THR A 74 38.26 -7.92 -4.87
CA THR A 74 38.57 -6.49 -4.72
C THR A 74 37.28 -5.67 -4.79
N PRO A 75 36.93 -4.90 -3.74
CA PRO A 75 35.79 -4.00 -3.79
C PRO A 75 36.08 -2.82 -4.73
N ASN A 76 35.03 -2.28 -5.37
CA ASN A 76 35.10 -1.08 -6.21
C ASN A 76 36.24 -1.10 -7.25
N VAL A 77 36.25 -2.11 -8.12
CA VAL A 77 37.19 -2.17 -9.26
C VAL A 77 37.03 -0.98 -10.22
N LEU A 78 35.86 -0.34 -10.22
CA LEU A 78 35.61 0.95 -10.86
C LEU A 78 35.76 2.08 -9.83
N PRO A 79 36.26 3.26 -10.23
CA PRO A 79 36.37 4.42 -9.35
C PRO A 79 34.99 4.86 -8.84
N VAL A 80 34.86 4.93 -7.51
CA VAL A 80 33.64 5.43 -6.86
C VAL A 80 33.36 6.87 -7.30
N GLY A 81 32.10 7.19 -7.57
CA GLY A 81 31.67 8.54 -7.93
C GLY A 81 31.84 8.90 -9.41
N THR A 82 32.39 8.01 -10.25
CA THR A 82 32.47 8.23 -11.70
C THR A 82 31.25 7.66 -12.41
N ALA A 83 30.77 8.31 -13.47
CA ALA A 83 29.65 7.82 -14.27
C ALA A 83 29.98 6.47 -14.95
N LEU A 84 29.00 5.57 -14.99
CA LEU A 84 29.06 4.30 -15.70
C LEU A 84 27.97 4.25 -16.78
N THR A 85 28.39 4.26 -18.05
CA THR A 85 27.52 4.01 -19.20
C THR A 85 27.70 2.57 -19.69
N VAL A 86 26.61 1.81 -19.83
CA VAL A 86 26.65 0.40 -20.25
C VAL A 86 25.74 0.19 -21.45
N ASP A 87 26.34 -0.04 -22.62
CA ASP A 87 25.66 -0.49 -23.85
C ASP A 87 25.99 -1.95 -24.19
N GLY A 88 27.14 -2.45 -23.71
CA GLY A 88 27.50 -3.87 -23.66
C GLY A 88 27.00 -4.53 -22.38
N THR A 89 27.89 -5.22 -21.67
CA THR A 89 27.58 -5.89 -20.40
C THR A 89 28.55 -5.46 -19.31
N TYR A 90 28.05 -4.98 -18.18
CA TYR A 90 28.82 -4.87 -16.95
C TYR A 90 28.44 -6.02 -16.01
N GLN A 91 29.41 -6.83 -15.61
CA GLN A 91 29.21 -7.90 -14.63
C GLN A 91 29.89 -7.51 -13.31
N ALA A 92 29.09 -7.11 -12.33
CA ALA A 92 29.55 -6.99 -10.95
C ALA A 92 29.73 -8.40 -10.35
N ASN A 93 30.71 -8.58 -9.47
CA ASN A 93 31.03 -9.91 -8.95
C ASN A 93 31.63 -9.83 -7.54
N GLY A 94 31.06 -10.58 -6.60
CA GLY A 94 31.60 -10.83 -5.25
C GLY A 94 31.61 -9.65 -4.26
N ASN A 95 31.66 -8.40 -4.72
CA ASN A 95 31.69 -7.21 -3.85
C ASN A 95 30.63 -6.18 -4.25
N ALA A 96 30.17 -5.39 -3.28
CA ALA A 96 29.37 -4.21 -3.54
C ALA A 96 30.12 -3.24 -4.48
N THR A 97 29.39 -2.65 -5.42
CA THR A 97 29.91 -1.70 -6.40
C THR A 97 29.22 -0.36 -6.21
N THR A 98 29.98 0.74 -6.15
CA THR A 98 29.42 2.10 -6.15
C THR A 98 29.91 2.88 -7.37
N VAL A 99 28.98 3.48 -8.12
CA VAL A 99 29.27 4.37 -9.26
C VAL A 99 28.64 5.75 -9.04
N GLY A 100 29.15 6.76 -9.75
CA GLY A 100 28.58 8.12 -9.76
C GLY A 100 27.15 8.13 -10.25
N SER A 101 26.93 7.67 -11.47
CA SER A 101 25.61 7.53 -12.11
C SER A 101 25.60 6.33 -13.06
N LEU A 102 24.41 5.85 -13.42
CA LEU A 102 24.22 4.72 -14.33
C LEU A 102 23.43 5.17 -15.57
N ALA A 103 23.96 4.87 -16.76
CA ALA A 103 23.31 5.17 -18.04
C ALA A 103 23.55 4.05 -19.07
N GLY A 104 22.86 4.13 -20.23
CA GLY A 104 23.04 3.20 -21.36
C GLY A 104 21.87 2.23 -21.56
N SER A 105 22.03 1.28 -22.47
CA SER A 105 20.97 0.34 -22.87
C SER A 105 21.35 -1.15 -22.80
N GLY A 106 22.50 -1.47 -22.21
CA GLY A 106 23.07 -2.82 -22.17
C GLY A 106 22.56 -3.69 -21.01
N VAL A 107 23.41 -4.60 -20.55
CA VAL A 107 23.12 -5.50 -19.43
C VAL A 107 24.00 -5.16 -18.23
N VAL A 108 23.38 -5.04 -17.06
CA VAL A 108 24.09 -4.92 -15.78
C VAL A 108 23.75 -6.15 -14.95
N ASP A 109 24.72 -7.07 -14.81
CA ASP A 109 24.58 -8.26 -13.97
C ASP A 109 25.15 -8.01 -12.58
N ILE A 110 24.31 -8.14 -11.56
CA ILE A 110 24.61 -7.88 -10.15
C ILE A 110 24.32 -9.10 -9.28
N ALA A 111 24.45 -10.32 -9.81
CA ALA A 111 24.20 -11.55 -9.04
C ALA A 111 24.95 -11.54 -7.69
N GLY A 112 24.20 -11.59 -6.59
CA GLY A 112 24.72 -11.55 -5.21
C GLY A 112 25.38 -10.23 -4.79
N VAL A 113 25.27 -9.17 -5.60
CA VAL A 113 25.97 -7.89 -5.40
C VAL A 113 24.99 -6.73 -5.20
N SER A 114 25.34 -5.79 -4.34
CA SER A 114 24.67 -4.49 -4.26
C SER A 114 25.35 -3.49 -5.19
N LEU A 115 24.59 -2.90 -6.12
CA LEU A 115 25.02 -1.79 -6.96
C LEU A 115 24.45 -0.48 -6.43
N SER A 116 25.31 0.44 -6.00
CA SER A 116 24.94 1.80 -5.62
C SER A 116 25.24 2.79 -6.74
N THR A 117 24.31 3.70 -7.01
CA THR A 117 24.41 4.73 -8.05
C THR A 117 23.73 6.03 -7.63
N GLY A 118 24.16 7.15 -8.22
CA GLY A 118 23.65 8.51 -7.97
C GLY A 118 24.56 9.36 -7.07
N ALA A 119 25.75 8.88 -6.70
CA ALA A 119 26.71 9.61 -5.87
C ALA A 119 27.21 10.92 -6.50
N ASP A 120 27.13 11.07 -7.83
CA ASP A 120 27.48 12.31 -8.54
C ASP A 120 26.30 13.29 -8.69
N ASN A 121 25.13 12.95 -8.13
CA ASN A 121 23.89 13.71 -8.20
C ASN A 121 23.33 13.94 -9.63
N ALA A 122 23.87 13.26 -10.64
CA ALA A 122 23.37 13.38 -12.00
C ALA A 122 22.01 12.69 -12.15
N SER A 123 21.17 13.26 -13.00
CA SER A 123 19.96 12.59 -13.49
C SER A 123 20.30 11.84 -14.78
N THR A 124 20.07 10.54 -14.81
CA THR A 124 20.42 9.66 -15.92
C THR A 124 19.29 8.70 -16.26
N ALA A 125 19.37 8.08 -17.45
CA ALA A 125 18.47 7.04 -17.88
C ALA A 125 19.23 5.77 -18.24
N PHE A 126 18.80 4.64 -17.69
CA PHE A 126 19.26 3.31 -18.05
C PHE A 126 18.10 2.54 -18.67
N ASN A 127 18.18 2.30 -19.97
CA ASN A 127 17.14 1.62 -20.76
C ASN A 127 17.44 0.12 -20.96
N GLY A 128 18.51 -0.36 -20.31
CA GLY A 128 18.95 -1.74 -20.35
C GLY A 128 18.29 -2.64 -19.30
N VAL A 129 18.83 -3.86 -19.16
CA VAL A 129 18.37 -4.86 -18.19
C VAL A 129 19.33 -4.90 -17.01
N ILE A 130 18.80 -4.80 -15.78
CA ILE A 130 19.54 -5.13 -14.57
C ILE A 130 19.12 -6.53 -14.13
N GLN A 131 20.07 -7.44 -13.95
CA GLN A 131 19.80 -8.86 -13.66
C GLN A 131 20.66 -9.39 -12.52
N GLY A 132 20.33 -10.58 -12.02
CA GLY A 132 21.15 -11.30 -11.05
C GLY A 132 20.40 -11.69 -9.77
N ALA A 133 20.41 -12.98 -9.44
CA ALA A 133 19.78 -13.49 -8.24
C ALA A 133 20.37 -12.84 -6.98
N SER A 134 19.52 -12.43 -6.04
CA SER A 134 19.89 -11.76 -4.79
C SER A 134 20.67 -10.44 -4.96
N GLY A 135 20.85 -9.95 -6.19
CA GLY A 135 21.44 -8.65 -6.46
C GLY A 135 20.49 -7.53 -6.08
N SER A 136 21.03 -6.42 -5.55
CA SER A 136 20.25 -5.26 -5.11
C SER A 136 20.70 -3.96 -5.76
N LEU A 137 19.77 -3.03 -5.92
CA LEU A 137 20.05 -1.68 -6.41
C LEU A 137 19.89 -0.66 -5.26
N VAL A 138 20.83 0.27 -5.14
CA VAL A 138 20.75 1.39 -4.19
C VAL A 138 20.88 2.72 -4.94
N LYS A 139 19.82 3.51 -4.95
CA LYS A 139 19.81 4.86 -5.51
C LYS A 139 20.10 5.89 -4.40
N THR A 140 21.16 6.68 -4.55
CA THR A 140 21.59 7.76 -3.64
C THR A 140 21.68 9.10 -4.37
N GLY A 141 22.00 10.17 -3.65
CA GLY A 141 22.17 11.52 -4.21
C GLY A 141 20.87 12.14 -4.75
N THR A 142 20.94 13.40 -5.16
CA THR A 142 19.75 14.23 -5.45
C THR A 142 19.17 14.04 -6.86
N GLY A 143 19.94 13.44 -7.78
CA GLY A 143 19.51 13.21 -9.16
C GLY A 143 18.38 12.18 -9.30
N ILE A 144 17.83 12.05 -10.50
CA ILE A 144 16.81 11.05 -10.84
C ILE A 144 17.44 9.95 -11.70
N LEU A 145 17.33 8.69 -11.28
CA LEU A 145 17.61 7.55 -12.16
C LEU A 145 16.30 7.14 -12.82
N THR A 146 16.26 7.16 -14.16
CA THR A 146 15.14 6.61 -14.94
C THR A 146 15.49 5.20 -15.39
N LEU A 147 14.68 4.21 -15.03
CA LEU A 147 14.81 2.84 -15.52
C LEU A 147 13.78 2.58 -16.62
N GLY A 148 14.25 2.41 -17.84
CA GLY A 148 13.42 2.15 -19.03
C GLY A 148 13.26 0.66 -19.37
N GLY A 149 14.19 -0.20 -18.94
CA GLY A 149 14.14 -1.64 -19.16
C GLY A 149 13.61 -2.43 -17.95
N TYR A 150 13.25 -3.70 -18.17
CA TYR A 150 12.82 -4.60 -17.10
C TYR A 150 14.00 -5.24 -16.42
N SER A 151 13.94 -5.26 -15.10
CA SER A 151 14.98 -5.89 -14.30
C SER A 151 14.53 -7.26 -13.81
N THR A 152 15.47 -8.21 -13.75
CA THR A 152 15.22 -9.57 -13.25
C THR A 152 15.90 -9.86 -11.92
N PHE A 153 16.73 -8.94 -11.41
CA PHE A 153 17.36 -9.08 -10.10
C PHE A 153 16.31 -9.21 -8.98
N THR A 154 16.64 -9.91 -7.89
CA THR A 154 15.64 -10.26 -6.85
C THR A 154 15.96 -9.73 -5.46
N GLY A 155 17.13 -9.13 -5.24
CA GLY A 155 17.55 -8.61 -3.93
C GLY A 155 16.89 -7.29 -3.52
N GLY A 156 16.06 -6.69 -4.38
CA GLY A 156 15.30 -5.48 -4.05
C GLY A 156 16.01 -4.17 -4.44
N THR A 157 15.31 -3.06 -4.19
CA THR A 157 15.77 -1.71 -4.52
C THR A 157 15.63 -0.81 -3.30
N THR A 158 16.67 -0.08 -2.94
CA THR A 158 16.61 0.96 -1.89
C THR A 158 16.84 2.33 -2.53
N ILE A 159 15.95 3.28 -2.25
CA ILE A 159 16.07 4.67 -2.69
C ILE A 159 16.33 5.49 -1.43
N SER A 160 17.59 5.91 -1.28
CA SER A 160 18.08 6.66 -0.12
C SER A 160 18.10 8.17 -0.35
N GLY A 161 17.94 8.63 -1.59
CA GLY A 161 17.84 10.05 -1.93
C GLY A 161 17.49 10.28 -3.40
N GLY A 162 16.96 11.47 -3.68
CA GLY A 162 16.56 11.87 -5.03
C GLY A 162 15.41 11.02 -5.55
N GLY A 163 15.39 10.77 -6.87
CA GLY A 163 14.31 10.03 -7.53
C GLY A 163 14.74 8.73 -8.18
N LEU A 164 13.83 7.75 -8.17
CA LEU A 164 13.81 6.62 -9.11
C LEU A 164 12.52 6.72 -9.93
N MET A 165 12.65 6.85 -11.25
CA MET A 165 11.54 6.88 -12.20
C MET A 165 11.47 5.54 -12.94
N LEU A 166 10.34 4.85 -12.84
CA LEU A 166 10.07 3.64 -13.62
C LEU A 166 9.38 4.03 -14.93
N ASN A 167 10.09 3.89 -16.05
CA ASN A 167 9.62 4.25 -17.39
C ASN A 167 9.54 3.05 -18.35
N GLY A 168 9.72 1.83 -17.84
CA GLY A 168 9.53 0.60 -18.61
C GLY A 168 8.16 -0.06 -18.38
N TYR A 169 7.55 -0.63 -19.43
CA TYR A 169 6.43 -1.61 -19.34
C TYR A 169 6.59 -2.80 -20.31
N ASN A 170 6.63 -4.05 -19.80
CA ASN A 170 6.83 -5.21 -20.69
C ASN A 170 5.49 -5.62 -21.31
N SER A 171 5.22 -5.07 -22.49
CA SER A 171 4.01 -5.37 -23.25
C SER A 171 3.93 -6.78 -23.84
N THR A 172 5.02 -7.57 -23.80
CA THR A 172 5.07 -8.91 -24.42
C THR A 172 4.60 -10.06 -23.53
N GLY A 173 3.81 -9.77 -22.48
CA GLY A 173 3.03 -10.78 -21.74
C GLY A 173 3.75 -11.48 -20.58
N SER A 174 5.00 -11.14 -20.26
CA SER A 174 5.69 -11.71 -19.09
C SER A 174 5.16 -11.20 -17.74
N GLY A 175 4.59 -9.98 -17.74
CA GLY A 175 4.11 -9.29 -16.54
C GLY A 175 5.21 -8.83 -15.57
N ASN A 176 6.46 -8.78 -16.05
CA ASN A 176 7.61 -8.33 -15.26
C ASN A 176 7.53 -6.84 -14.90
N ALA A 177 7.80 -6.56 -13.63
CA ALA A 177 8.03 -5.23 -13.11
C ALA A 177 9.35 -4.61 -13.64
N THR A 178 9.45 -3.28 -13.63
CA THR A 178 10.70 -2.55 -13.95
C THR A 178 11.81 -2.88 -12.94
N ILE A 179 11.44 -3.10 -11.68
CA ILE A 179 12.28 -3.52 -10.56
C ILE A 179 11.54 -4.63 -9.77
N ARG A 180 12.26 -5.54 -9.10
CA ARG A 180 11.64 -6.67 -8.37
C ARG A 180 12.09 -6.71 -6.90
N GLY A 181 11.45 -7.60 -6.13
CA GLY A 181 11.73 -7.81 -4.71
C GLY A 181 11.15 -6.70 -3.84
N THR A 182 11.75 -6.49 -2.66
CA THR A 182 11.36 -5.38 -1.78
C THR A 182 11.89 -4.06 -2.33
N VAL A 183 11.02 -3.05 -2.42
CA VAL A 183 11.41 -1.66 -2.69
C VAL A 183 11.33 -0.86 -1.40
N THR A 184 12.38 -0.14 -1.04
CA THR A 184 12.42 0.75 0.12
C THR A 184 12.62 2.18 -0.32
N VAL A 185 11.74 3.09 0.11
CA VAL A 185 11.79 4.51 -0.20
C VAL A 185 11.97 5.30 1.10
N ASN A 186 13.19 5.80 1.31
CA ASN A 186 13.54 6.53 2.53
C ASN A 186 13.12 8.00 2.47
N ALA A 187 13.13 8.65 3.63
CA ALA A 187 12.82 10.07 3.76
C ALA A 187 13.68 10.93 2.83
N GLY A 188 13.05 11.88 2.14
CA GLY A 188 13.69 12.71 1.12
C GLY A 188 13.90 12.04 -0.24
N ALA A 189 13.47 10.79 -0.41
CA ALA A 189 13.52 10.07 -1.67
C ALA A 189 12.13 9.87 -2.29
N THR A 190 12.11 9.67 -3.61
CA THR A 190 10.89 9.46 -4.39
C THR A 190 10.99 8.25 -5.32
N LEU A 191 9.98 7.39 -5.32
CA LEU A 191 9.71 6.42 -6.38
C LEU A 191 8.53 6.92 -7.20
N ASP A 192 8.65 7.02 -8.52
CA ASP A 192 7.54 7.38 -9.41
C ASP A 192 7.56 6.53 -10.68
N TRP A 193 6.52 6.62 -11.49
CA TRP A 193 6.38 5.87 -12.74
C TRP A 193 5.68 6.68 -13.83
N SER A 194 6.02 6.38 -15.08
CA SER A 194 5.44 7.03 -16.27
C SER A 194 4.76 6.05 -17.22
N MET A 195 4.64 4.78 -16.84
CA MET A 195 4.00 3.73 -17.63
C MET A 195 3.06 2.89 -16.74
N PRO A 196 2.00 2.29 -17.30
CA PRO A 196 1.18 1.35 -16.55
C PRO A 196 1.98 0.07 -16.24
N ASN A 197 1.59 -0.63 -15.17
CA ASN A 197 2.10 -1.95 -14.81
C ASN A 197 3.63 -2.01 -14.57
N SER A 198 4.28 -0.89 -14.28
CA SER A 198 5.69 -0.83 -13.87
C SER A 198 5.99 -1.65 -12.60
N PHE A 199 4.98 -1.91 -11.77
CA PHE A 199 5.08 -2.81 -10.61
C PHE A 199 4.91 -4.30 -10.95
N GLY A 200 4.63 -4.62 -12.22
CA GLY A 200 4.33 -5.98 -12.68
C GLY A 200 2.94 -6.45 -12.25
N TRP A 201 2.41 -7.45 -12.95
CA TRP A 201 1.03 -7.93 -12.75
C TRP A 201 0.90 -9.46 -12.71
N THR A 202 2.02 -10.18 -12.79
CA THR A 202 2.08 -11.65 -12.69
C THR A 202 2.80 -12.06 -11.40
N SER A 203 2.28 -13.10 -10.74
CA SER A 203 2.88 -13.63 -9.50
C SER A 203 4.35 -14.02 -9.71
N GLY A 204 5.20 -13.68 -8.74
CA GLY A 204 6.65 -13.87 -8.81
C GLY A 204 7.37 -12.83 -9.66
N SER A 205 6.70 -12.13 -10.58
CA SER A 205 7.28 -11.11 -11.47
C SER A 205 6.88 -9.68 -11.11
N SER A 206 5.87 -9.52 -10.25
CA SER A 206 5.47 -8.26 -9.62
C SER A 206 6.33 -7.91 -8.39
N LEU A 207 6.23 -6.64 -7.98
CA LEU A 207 6.65 -6.22 -6.65
C LEU A 207 5.79 -6.91 -5.59
N ASN A 208 6.45 -7.55 -4.62
CA ASN A 208 5.77 -8.20 -3.50
C ASN A 208 5.73 -7.32 -2.24
N ARG A 209 6.66 -6.37 -2.11
CA ARG A 209 6.70 -5.47 -0.96
C ARG A 209 7.22 -4.07 -1.31
N ILE A 210 6.50 -3.05 -0.87
CA ILE A 210 6.93 -1.65 -0.91
C ILE A 210 7.02 -1.15 0.53
N VAL A 211 8.16 -0.61 0.92
CA VAL A 211 8.43 -0.01 2.23
C VAL A 211 8.59 1.50 2.04
N VAL A 212 7.69 2.29 2.61
CA VAL A 212 7.75 3.75 2.64
C VAL A 212 8.23 4.19 4.01
N ASN A 213 9.51 4.53 4.11
CA ASN A 213 10.15 4.98 5.34
C ASN A 213 10.32 6.50 5.32
N GLY A 214 9.19 7.22 5.41
CA GLY A 214 9.15 8.69 5.34
C GLY A 214 9.30 9.28 3.93
N GLY A 215 9.54 8.46 2.90
CA GLY A 215 9.65 8.90 1.51
C GLY A 215 8.31 9.12 0.80
N THR A 216 8.38 9.33 -0.52
CA THR A 216 7.20 9.52 -1.39
C THR A 216 7.16 8.44 -2.48
N VAL A 217 6.01 7.79 -2.65
CA VAL A 217 5.73 6.88 -3.76
C VAL A 217 4.62 7.47 -4.62
N GLY A 218 4.85 7.56 -5.93
CA GLY A 218 3.98 8.22 -6.89
C GLY A 218 4.03 9.75 -6.79
N ARG A 219 3.15 10.40 -7.56
CA ARG A 219 2.97 11.86 -7.55
C ARG A 219 1.52 12.25 -7.83
N LEU A 220 1.16 13.47 -7.42
CA LEU A 220 -0.09 14.10 -7.85
C LEU A 220 -0.14 14.20 -9.38
N GLY A 221 -1.32 13.93 -9.96
CA GLY A 221 -1.57 13.96 -11.40
C GLY A 221 -1.15 12.69 -12.14
N ASN A 222 -0.56 11.69 -11.49
CA ASN A 222 -0.25 10.43 -12.16
C ASN A 222 -1.55 9.63 -12.45
N THR A 223 -1.70 9.16 -13.67
CA THR A 223 -2.87 8.40 -14.14
C THR A 223 -2.54 6.96 -14.52
N HIS A 224 -1.27 6.55 -14.46
CA HIS A 224 -0.84 5.23 -14.91
C HIS A 224 -1.15 4.17 -13.88
N ILE A 225 -2.02 3.24 -14.24
CA ILE A 225 -2.48 2.13 -13.40
C ILE A 225 -1.33 1.21 -13.04
N GLN A 226 -1.31 0.74 -11.79
CA GLN A 226 -0.40 -0.28 -11.30
C GLN A 226 -1.19 -1.49 -10.79
N HIS A 227 -0.47 -2.60 -10.58
CA HIS A 227 -1.03 -3.79 -9.96
C HIS A 227 -0.28 -4.13 -8.68
N PHE A 228 -1.05 -4.54 -7.69
CA PHE A 228 -0.63 -5.17 -6.44
C PHE A 228 -1.16 -6.60 -6.44
N TRP A 229 -0.43 -7.49 -7.13
CA TRP A 229 -0.84 -8.86 -7.42
C TRP A 229 -0.15 -9.89 -6.52
N GLY A 230 -0.86 -10.96 -6.13
CA GLY A 230 -0.30 -12.05 -5.33
C GLY A 230 -0.08 -11.70 -3.85
N ALA A 231 -1.03 -11.02 -3.22
CA ALA A 231 -1.01 -10.64 -1.80
C ALA A 231 0.22 -9.81 -1.37
N PRO A 232 0.50 -8.66 -2.02
CA PRO A 232 1.66 -7.85 -1.67
C PRO A 232 1.48 -7.10 -0.35
N THR A 233 2.58 -6.58 0.18
CA THR A 233 2.58 -5.72 1.37
C THR A 233 3.04 -4.30 1.03
N LEU A 234 2.22 -3.31 1.38
CA LEU A 234 2.64 -1.91 1.51
C LEU A 234 2.94 -1.64 2.99
N GLU A 235 4.22 -1.50 3.34
CA GLU A 235 4.68 -1.17 4.69
C GLU A 235 5.03 0.32 4.77
N MET A 236 4.52 1.04 5.76
CA MET A 236 4.73 2.48 5.89
C MET A 236 5.14 2.87 7.31
N THR A 237 6.14 3.73 7.42
CA THR A 237 6.60 4.39 8.65
C THR A 237 6.66 5.90 8.36
N GLY A 238 5.51 6.57 8.44
CA GLY A 238 5.31 7.90 7.88
C GLY A 238 5.24 7.90 6.34
N GLY A 239 5.54 9.04 5.71
CA GLY A 239 5.63 9.20 4.26
C GLY A 239 4.28 9.20 3.53
N THR A 240 4.34 9.28 2.21
CA THR A 240 3.17 9.45 1.35
C THR A 240 3.18 8.45 0.19
N PHE A 241 2.05 7.81 -0.05
CA PHE A 241 1.78 7.01 -1.24
C PHE A 241 0.66 7.67 -2.05
N TYR A 242 0.98 8.22 -3.22
CA TYR A 242 0.02 8.70 -4.20
C TYR A 242 -0.51 7.54 -5.02
N LEU A 243 -1.76 7.20 -4.77
CA LEU A 243 -2.46 6.09 -5.35
C LEU A 243 -3.03 6.46 -6.71
N THR A 244 -2.71 5.68 -7.74
CA THR A 244 -3.40 5.67 -9.04
C THR A 244 -4.63 4.76 -8.97
N ASN A 245 -5.31 4.49 -10.08
CA ASN A 245 -6.36 3.46 -10.10
C ASN A 245 -5.72 2.05 -10.06
N THR A 246 -5.15 1.67 -8.92
CA THR A 246 -4.30 0.49 -8.74
C THR A 246 -5.15 -0.74 -8.44
N GLU A 247 -5.02 -1.78 -9.24
CA GLU A 247 -5.69 -3.06 -8.99
C GLU A 247 -4.98 -3.83 -7.87
N THR A 248 -5.74 -4.41 -6.95
CA THR A 248 -5.19 -5.10 -5.78
C THR A 248 -5.83 -6.46 -5.58
N GLU A 249 -5.01 -7.45 -5.21
CA GLU A 249 -5.41 -8.79 -4.77
C GLU A 249 -4.82 -9.04 -3.36
N ASN A 250 -5.69 -9.18 -2.36
CA ASN A 250 -5.31 -9.50 -0.97
C ASN A 250 -4.19 -8.61 -0.37
N LEU A 251 -4.26 -7.29 -0.63
CA LEU A 251 -3.26 -6.33 -0.17
C LEU A 251 -3.23 -6.23 1.36
N THR A 252 -2.03 -6.26 1.93
CA THR A 252 -1.79 -5.84 3.31
C THR A 252 -1.10 -4.49 3.36
N VAL A 253 -1.71 -3.53 4.03
CA VAL A 253 -1.11 -2.24 4.39
C VAL A 253 -0.67 -2.29 5.84
N ARG A 254 0.64 -2.41 6.08
CA ARG A 254 1.26 -2.44 7.41
C ARG A 254 1.71 -1.04 7.78
N VAL A 255 1.24 -0.47 8.87
CA VAL A 255 1.62 0.89 9.28
C VAL A 255 2.27 0.88 10.65
N ARG A 256 3.51 1.36 10.70
CA ARG A 256 4.33 1.48 11.91
C ARG A 256 4.20 2.86 12.53
N ALA A 257 4.53 2.95 13.82
CA ALA A 257 4.56 4.23 14.52
C ALA A 257 5.60 5.17 13.89
N ALA A 258 5.20 6.42 13.66
CA ALA A 258 6.04 7.47 13.12
C ALA A 258 5.59 8.83 13.67
N ALA A 259 6.46 9.84 13.62
CA ALA A 259 6.15 11.19 14.09
C ALA A 259 5.00 11.84 13.30
N ASN A 260 4.90 11.52 12.01
CA ASN A 260 3.81 11.95 11.14
C ASN A 260 3.02 10.73 10.67
N PRO A 261 1.69 10.86 10.46
CA PRO A 261 0.87 9.79 9.89
C PRO A 261 1.41 9.29 8.55
N SER A 262 1.26 8.00 8.29
CA SER A 262 1.44 7.46 6.93
C SER A 262 0.22 7.80 6.09
N GLN A 263 0.44 8.39 4.92
CA GLN A 263 -0.62 8.93 4.08
C GLN A 263 -0.78 8.16 2.78
N ILE A 264 -2.00 7.74 2.49
CA ILE A 264 -2.39 7.19 1.19
C ILE A 264 -3.37 8.17 0.54
N LEU A 265 -2.86 8.90 -0.45
CA LEU A 265 -3.54 10.02 -1.07
C LEU A 265 -3.91 9.68 -2.51
N PRO A 266 -5.00 10.21 -3.07
CA PRO A 266 -5.30 10.02 -4.48
C PRO A 266 -4.31 10.82 -5.33
N ALA A 267 -3.72 10.18 -6.35
CA ALA A 267 -2.95 10.87 -7.38
C ALA A 267 -3.86 11.74 -8.26
N THR A 268 -5.09 11.29 -8.52
CA THR A 268 -6.13 12.01 -9.24
C THR A 268 -7.49 11.78 -8.60
N ALA A 269 -8.48 12.62 -8.91
CA ALA A 269 -9.84 12.44 -8.40
C ALA A 269 -10.37 11.03 -8.73
N GLY A 270 -10.81 10.29 -7.70
CA GLY A 270 -11.33 8.94 -7.84
C GLY A 270 -10.27 7.83 -7.92
N ALA A 271 -8.98 8.15 -7.86
CA ALA A 271 -7.94 7.14 -7.80
C ALA A 271 -8.10 6.25 -6.55
N GLN A 272 -7.88 4.95 -6.73
CA GLN A 272 -8.37 3.94 -5.80
C GLN A 272 -7.44 2.74 -5.65
N PHE A 273 -7.56 2.06 -4.50
CA PHE A 273 -7.29 0.64 -4.44
C PHE A 273 -8.52 -0.08 -4.99
N ALA A 274 -8.40 -0.65 -6.19
CA ALA A 274 -9.46 -1.39 -6.84
C ALA A 274 -9.30 -2.88 -6.51
N MET A 275 -10.06 -3.38 -5.55
CA MET A 275 -10.12 -4.80 -5.21
C MET A 275 -10.67 -5.57 -6.41
N ARG A 276 -9.82 -6.35 -7.08
CA ARG A 276 -10.19 -7.07 -8.30
C ARG A 276 -10.34 -8.55 -8.01
N GLY A 277 -11.50 -9.11 -8.38
CA GLY A 277 -11.75 -10.57 -8.34
C GLY A 277 -10.64 -11.35 -9.03
N ASP A 278 -10.15 -12.40 -8.39
CA ASP A 278 -9.15 -13.34 -8.93
C ASP A 278 -9.74 -14.27 -10.01
N GLY A 279 -11.03 -14.11 -10.34
CA GLY A 279 -11.77 -15.01 -11.23
C GLY A 279 -12.22 -16.30 -10.55
N THR A 280 -11.88 -16.52 -9.28
CA THR A 280 -12.35 -17.64 -8.46
C THR A 280 -13.68 -17.25 -7.82
N ALA A 281 -14.77 -17.83 -8.30
CA ALA A 281 -16.09 -17.57 -7.74
C ALA A 281 -16.12 -17.89 -6.23
N GLY A 282 -16.55 -16.92 -5.43
CA GLY A 282 -16.77 -17.09 -3.98
C GLY A 282 -15.61 -16.67 -3.07
N VAL A 283 -14.48 -16.18 -3.60
CA VAL A 283 -13.42 -15.58 -2.77
C VAL A 283 -13.57 -14.06 -2.78
N SER A 284 -13.89 -13.47 -1.63
CA SER A 284 -13.84 -12.01 -1.45
C SER A 284 -12.39 -11.55 -1.43
N ASN A 285 -12.04 -10.55 -2.23
CA ASN A 285 -10.75 -9.89 -2.08
C ASN A 285 -10.75 -9.03 -0.83
N ARG A 286 -9.62 -8.97 -0.14
CA ARG A 286 -9.48 -8.20 1.09
C ARG A 286 -8.39 -7.15 1.00
N ILE A 287 -8.61 -6.00 1.61
CA ILE A 287 -7.53 -5.10 2.02
C ILE A 287 -7.46 -5.13 3.54
N THR A 288 -6.28 -5.48 4.06
CA THR A 288 -5.99 -5.49 5.48
C THR A 288 -5.13 -4.29 5.82
N PHE A 289 -5.64 -3.41 6.68
CA PHE A 289 -4.84 -2.36 7.31
C PHE A 289 -4.41 -2.84 8.70
N ASP A 290 -3.15 -3.21 8.85
CA ASP A 290 -2.55 -3.61 10.12
C ASP A 290 -1.72 -2.44 10.69
N VAL A 291 -2.35 -1.68 11.57
CA VAL A 291 -1.82 -0.41 12.10
C VAL A 291 -1.33 -0.61 13.53
N ASP A 292 -0.03 -0.52 13.75
CA ASP A 292 0.60 -0.75 15.06
C ASP A 292 0.16 0.28 16.11
N SER A 293 0.38 -0.06 17.38
CA SER A 293 0.14 0.87 18.49
C SER A 293 0.91 2.19 18.30
N GLY A 294 0.24 3.32 18.53
CA GLY A 294 0.81 4.65 18.32
C GLY A 294 0.95 5.07 16.84
N ALA A 295 0.57 4.22 15.89
CA ALA A 295 0.59 4.55 14.47
C ALA A 295 -0.76 5.11 13.99
N THR A 296 -0.70 5.95 12.95
CA THR A 296 -1.89 6.45 12.24
C THR A 296 -1.73 6.25 10.74
N ALA A 297 -2.71 5.58 10.13
CA ALA A 297 -2.88 5.46 8.69
C ALA A 297 -3.97 6.42 8.23
N TYR A 298 -3.62 7.43 7.43
CA TYR A 298 -4.57 8.37 6.85
C TYR A 298 -4.81 8.03 5.38
N VAL A 299 -6.04 7.64 5.03
CA VAL A 299 -6.40 7.20 3.69
C VAL A 299 -7.47 8.11 3.10
N SER A 300 -7.08 9.01 2.21
CA SER A 300 -8.02 9.85 1.46
C SER A 300 -8.25 9.38 0.02
N ALA A 301 -7.41 8.44 -0.46
CA ALA A 301 -7.68 7.74 -1.71
C ALA A 301 -8.91 6.85 -1.57
N VAL A 302 -9.51 6.48 -2.70
CA VAL A 302 -10.70 5.62 -2.70
C VAL A 302 -10.29 4.19 -2.32
N VAL A 303 -11.07 3.54 -1.45
CA VAL A 303 -11.00 2.09 -1.23
C VAL A 303 -12.21 1.49 -1.92
N GLY A 304 -12.03 0.77 -3.02
CA GLY A 304 -13.14 0.41 -3.89
C GLY A 304 -13.02 -0.99 -4.50
N ARG A 305 -14.08 -1.41 -5.17
CA ARG A 305 -14.08 -2.61 -6.01
C ARG A 305 -13.60 -2.29 -7.42
N SER A 306 -12.99 -3.27 -8.08
CA SER A 306 -12.81 -3.22 -9.53
C SER A 306 -14.15 -3.38 -10.23
N SER A 307 -14.30 -2.75 -11.40
CA SER A 307 -15.45 -2.95 -12.28
C SER A 307 -15.47 -4.34 -12.95
N SER A 308 -14.43 -5.15 -12.76
CA SER A 308 -14.28 -6.50 -13.34
C SER A 308 -14.09 -7.57 -12.26
N GLY A 309 -14.93 -8.61 -12.30
CA GLY A 309 -14.56 -9.94 -11.80
C GLY A 309 -14.91 -10.33 -10.35
N SER A 310 -15.36 -9.44 -9.47
CA SER A 310 -16.03 -9.82 -8.21
C SER A 310 -16.88 -8.66 -7.71
N PRO A 311 -18.14 -8.87 -7.30
CA PRO A 311 -18.95 -7.81 -6.73
C PRO A 311 -18.48 -7.41 -5.32
N PHE A 312 -17.65 -8.23 -4.64
CA PHE A 312 -17.34 -8.05 -3.23
C PHE A 312 -15.84 -7.81 -2.93
N GLY A 313 -15.60 -6.88 -2.00
CA GLY A 313 -14.32 -6.56 -1.40
C GLY A 313 -14.48 -6.29 0.10
N GLU A 314 -13.62 -6.89 0.92
CA GLU A 314 -13.65 -6.81 2.38
C GLU A 314 -12.57 -5.87 2.92
N LEU A 315 -12.89 -5.15 3.99
CA LEU A 315 -11.92 -4.36 4.72
C LEU A 315 -11.67 -4.97 6.10
N THR A 316 -10.40 -5.22 6.43
CA THR A 316 -9.99 -5.60 7.79
C THR A 316 -9.12 -4.52 8.39
N LYS A 317 -9.52 -3.99 9.54
CA LYS A 317 -8.68 -3.17 10.40
C LYS A 317 -8.10 -4.04 11.52
N ALA A 318 -6.78 -4.22 11.50
CA ALA A 318 -5.99 -4.90 12.51
C ALA A 318 -5.01 -3.93 13.20
N GLY A 319 -4.34 -4.42 14.25
CA GLY A 319 -3.40 -3.65 15.05
C GLY A 319 -4.06 -2.57 15.93
N ALA A 320 -3.36 -2.14 16.99
CA ALA A 320 -3.92 -1.28 18.02
C ALA A 320 -4.03 0.22 17.63
N GLY A 321 -3.44 0.64 16.51
CA GLY A 321 -3.42 2.04 16.09
C GLY A 321 -4.69 2.52 15.39
N LEU A 322 -4.62 3.71 14.81
CA LEU A 322 -5.72 4.42 14.15
C LEU A 322 -5.65 4.25 12.63
N LEU A 323 -6.71 3.73 12.02
CA LEU A 323 -6.98 3.88 10.59
C LEU A 323 -8.05 4.95 10.41
N GLU A 324 -7.74 5.99 9.64
CA GLU A 324 -8.71 6.98 9.19
C GLU A 324 -9.03 6.80 7.71
N LEU A 325 -10.28 6.44 7.41
CA LEU A 325 -10.84 6.44 6.07
C LEU A 325 -11.49 7.80 5.81
N ALA A 326 -10.72 8.70 5.18
CA ALA A 326 -11.11 10.06 4.82
C ALA A 326 -11.64 10.18 3.38
N GLY A 327 -11.34 9.21 2.52
CA GLY A 327 -11.78 9.15 1.12
C GLY A 327 -13.17 8.56 0.93
N ALA A 328 -13.57 8.36 -0.33
CA ALA A 328 -14.77 7.58 -0.63
C ALA A 328 -14.46 6.08 -0.49
N ASN A 329 -15.33 5.34 0.19
CA ASN A 329 -15.20 3.91 0.40
C ASN A 329 -16.34 3.21 -0.35
N ARG A 330 -15.98 2.44 -1.36
CA ARG A 330 -16.86 1.91 -2.42
C ARG A 330 -16.76 0.39 -2.59
N TYR A 331 -16.24 -0.29 -1.57
CA TYR A 331 -16.22 -1.75 -1.52
C TYR A 331 -17.56 -2.28 -1.02
N PHE A 332 -17.91 -3.51 -1.41
CA PHE A 332 -19.09 -4.22 -0.93
C PHE A 332 -18.65 -5.49 -0.23
N GLY A 333 -18.95 -5.64 1.04
CA GLY A 333 -18.48 -6.77 1.83
C GLY A 333 -18.15 -6.35 3.25
N ALA A 334 -17.74 -7.34 4.05
CA ALA A 334 -17.59 -7.15 5.47
C ALA A 334 -16.53 -6.09 5.81
N THR A 335 -16.85 -5.25 6.79
CA THR A 335 -15.88 -4.40 7.48
C THR A 335 -15.61 -5.00 8.85
N THR A 336 -14.41 -5.55 9.05
CA THR A 336 -14.03 -6.16 10.33
C THR A 336 -13.03 -5.28 11.05
N VAL A 337 -13.34 -4.85 12.28
CA VAL A 337 -12.44 -4.10 13.16
C VAL A 337 -11.96 -5.04 14.27
N ASN A 338 -10.78 -5.64 14.07
CA ASN A 338 -10.19 -6.61 15.01
C ASN A 338 -9.52 -5.94 16.21
N ALA A 339 -8.91 -4.76 16.01
CA ALA A 339 -8.20 -4.03 17.04
C ALA A 339 -8.05 -2.54 16.69
N GLY A 340 -7.74 -1.74 17.72
CA GLY A 340 -7.50 -0.31 17.58
C GLY A 340 -8.76 0.45 17.15
N THR A 341 -8.57 1.55 16.42
CA THR A 341 -9.68 2.39 15.95
C THR A 341 -9.76 2.41 14.44
N LEU A 342 -10.96 2.15 13.90
CA LEU A 342 -11.36 2.55 12.55
C LEU A 342 -12.18 3.84 12.64
N LYS A 343 -11.66 4.96 12.15
CA LYS A 343 -12.33 6.24 12.06
C LYS A 343 -12.79 6.49 10.63
N VAL A 344 -14.06 6.82 10.44
CA VAL A 344 -14.64 7.14 9.13
C VAL A 344 -15.01 8.61 9.08
N THR A 345 -14.22 9.41 8.37
CA THR A 345 -14.49 10.83 8.08
C THR A 345 -14.93 11.06 6.64
N GLY A 346 -14.61 10.12 5.74
CA GLY A 346 -15.04 10.12 4.35
C GLY A 346 -16.46 9.61 4.16
N THR A 347 -16.77 9.20 2.93
CA THR A 347 -18.08 8.65 2.56
C THR A 347 -18.04 7.14 2.46
N MET A 348 -19.18 6.49 2.68
CA MET A 348 -19.40 5.07 2.35
C MET A 348 -20.46 5.00 1.25
N GLU A 349 -20.21 4.21 0.21
CA GLU A 349 -21.22 3.89 -0.80
C GLU A 349 -22.37 3.14 -0.12
N THR A 350 -23.60 3.61 -0.34
CA THR A 350 -24.78 2.98 0.24
C THR A 350 -24.97 1.58 -0.33
N SER A 351 -24.75 0.58 0.52
CA SER A 351 -24.98 -0.83 0.28
C SER A 351 -26.39 -1.14 -0.23
N VAL A 352 -26.51 -2.21 -1.02
CA VAL A 352 -27.79 -2.77 -1.48
C VAL A 352 -28.03 -4.12 -0.83
N SER A 353 -29.30 -4.51 -0.67
CA SER A 353 -29.68 -5.79 -0.06
C SER A 353 -28.88 -6.98 -0.62
N GLY A 354 -28.27 -7.77 0.26
CA GLY A 354 -27.53 -8.98 -0.11
C GLY A 354 -26.04 -8.78 -0.44
N ASP A 355 -25.46 -7.63 -0.10
CA ASP A 355 -24.06 -7.31 -0.42
C ASP A 355 -23.01 -7.66 0.66
N GLY A 356 -23.43 -8.32 1.75
CA GLY A 356 -22.52 -8.85 2.78
C GLY A 356 -21.78 -7.78 3.60
N THR A 357 -22.33 -6.56 3.70
CA THR A 357 -21.69 -5.39 4.32
C THR A 357 -21.74 -5.34 5.85
N GLU A 358 -21.74 -6.51 6.50
CA GLU A 358 -21.68 -6.58 7.96
C GLU A 358 -20.45 -5.82 8.49
N THR A 359 -20.68 -4.96 9.47
CA THR A 359 -19.62 -4.29 10.22
C THR A 359 -19.50 -4.96 11.59
N THR A 360 -18.41 -5.67 11.79
CA THR A 360 -18.11 -6.39 13.03
C THR A 360 -17.04 -5.66 13.81
N VAL A 361 -17.34 -5.26 15.05
CA VAL A 361 -16.38 -4.60 15.94
C VAL A 361 -16.00 -5.55 17.08
N ALA A 362 -14.76 -6.04 17.06
CA ALA A 362 -14.26 -6.97 18.07
C ALA A 362 -14.14 -6.30 19.46
N ALA A 363 -14.14 -7.11 20.51
CA ALA A 363 -13.91 -6.64 21.88
C ALA A 363 -12.56 -5.87 21.96
N GLY A 364 -12.58 -4.70 22.59
CA GLY A 364 -11.39 -3.82 22.70
C GLY A 364 -11.09 -3.00 21.44
N ALA A 365 -11.81 -3.20 20.34
CA ALA A 365 -11.71 -2.36 19.15
C ALA A 365 -12.77 -1.23 19.15
N THR A 366 -12.54 -0.20 18.34
CA THR A 366 -13.43 0.96 18.20
C THR A 366 -13.76 1.25 16.74
N TYR A 367 -15.05 1.41 16.44
CA TYR A 367 -15.53 2.05 15.22
C TYR A 367 -15.97 3.48 15.55
N LEU A 368 -15.34 4.48 14.93
CA LEU A 368 -15.62 5.89 15.14
C LEU A 368 -16.28 6.49 13.88
N ALA A 369 -17.59 6.70 13.95
CA ALA A 369 -18.35 7.41 12.92
C ALA A 369 -18.17 8.92 13.10
N ALA A 370 -17.30 9.50 12.28
CA ALA A 370 -17.01 10.94 12.28
C ALA A 370 -17.68 11.70 11.12
N ASN A 371 -18.39 10.99 10.24
CA ASN A 371 -19.27 11.55 9.21
C ASN A 371 -20.52 10.66 9.07
N SER A 372 -21.63 11.22 8.59
CA SER A 372 -22.89 10.46 8.43
C SER A 372 -22.81 9.49 7.27
N HIS A 373 -23.13 8.22 7.52
CA HIS A 373 -23.11 7.16 6.52
C HIS A 373 -23.93 5.96 6.95
N SER A 374 -24.03 4.96 6.07
CA SER A 374 -24.73 3.71 6.34
C SER A 374 -23.77 2.52 6.24
N ILE A 375 -23.99 1.53 7.07
CA ILE A 375 -23.34 0.20 7.08
C ILE A 375 -24.42 -0.88 6.98
N GLY A 376 -24.01 -2.11 6.64
CA GLY A 376 -24.87 -3.29 6.75
C GLY A 376 -25.24 -3.62 8.20
N ALA A 377 -25.40 -4.90 8.51
CA ALA A 377 -25.57 -5.39 9.86
C ALA A 377 -24.45 -4.88 10.79
N LEU A 378 -24.78 -4.53 12.03
CA LEU A 378 -23.81 -4.14 13.05
C LEU A 378 -23.71 -5.25 14.09
N SER A 379 -22.50 -5.77 14.31
CA SER A 379 -22.27 -6.85 15.27
C SER A 379 -20.97 -6.69 16.06
N GLY A 380 -20.80 -7.57 17.05
CA GLY A 380 -19.60 -7.64 17.89
C GLY A 380 -19.75 -6.98 19.25
N ALA A 381 -18.66 -7.05 20.02
CA ALA A 381 -18.58 -6.67 21.43
C ALA A 381 -17.74 -5.41 21.69
N GLY A 382 -17.27 -4.73 20.63
CA GLY A 382 -16.43 -3.54 20.72
C GLY A 382 -17.18 -2.24 20.97
N SER A 383 -16.48 -1.12 20.83
CA SER A 383 -17.05 0.22 20.97
C SER A 383 -17.46 0.79 19.61
N VAL A 384 -18.65 1.40 19.55
CA VAL A 384 -19.08 2.24 18.44
C VAL A 384 -19.27 3.65 18.97
N VAL A 385 -18.53 4.62 18.43
CA VAL A 385 -18.60 6.03 18.83
C VAL A 385 -19.17 6.84 17.67
N ILE A 386 -20.21 7.61 17.93
CA ILE A 386 -20.88 8.45 16.92
C ILE A 386 -20.70 9.92 17.32
N ASN A 387 -19.99 10.68 16.48
CA ASN A 387 -19.74 12.09 16.75
C ASN A 387 -21.02 12.94 16.77
N SER A 388 -20.98 14.09 17.43
CA SER A 388 -22.09 15.03 17.42
C SER A 388 -22.48 15.45 15.99
N GLY A 389 -23.78 15.51 15.70
CA GLY A 389 -24.30 15.84 14.38
C GLY A 389 -24.16 14.73 13.33
N VAL A 390 -23.59 13.57 13.69
CA VAL A 390 -23.44 12.41 12.81
C VAL A 390 -24.58 11.42 13.01
N THR A 391 -25.09 10.85 11.93
CA THR A 391 -25.97 9.69 11.93
C THR A 391 -25.25 8.48 11.36
N LEU A 392 -25.12 7.42 12.15
CA LEU A 392 -24.69 6.09 11.68
C LEU A 392 -25.93 5.24 11.45
N ALA A 393 -26.22 4.89 10.19
CA ALA A 393 -27.30 3.97 9.87
C ALA A 393 -26.80 2.52 9.73
N THR A 394 -27.51 1.55 10.29
CA THR A 394 -27.19 0.12 10.21
C THR A 394 -28.38 -0.71 9.74
N GLY A 395 -28.10 -1.91 9.21
CA GLY A 395 -29.09 -2.91 8.81
C GLY A 395 -29.61 -2.76 7.38
N ILE A 396 -28.94 -1.95 6.54
CA ILE A 396 -29.35 -1.71 5.14
C ILE A 396 -29.22 -2.96 4.24
N ASP A 397 -28.43 -3.94 4.67
CA ASP A 397 -28.26 -5.24 4.02
C ASP A 397 -29.41 -6.22 4.30
N ASN A 398 -30.37 -5.81 5.14
CA ASN A 398 -31.49 -6.62 5.64
C ASN A 398 -31.08 -7.85 6.47
N GLY A 399 -29.82 -7.95 6.86
CA GLY A 399 -29.31 -8.98 7.76
C GLY A 399 -29.81 -8.79 9.19
N SER A 400 -30.05 -9.89 9.91
CA SER A 400 -30.27 -9.82 11.36
C SER A 400 -28.93 -9.90 12.09
N SER A 401 -28.76 -9.09 13.13
CA SER A 401 -27.49 -8.96 13.85
C SER A 401 -27.67 -8.75 15.35
N THR A 402 -26.63 -9.09 16.10
CA THR A 402 -26.53 -8.84 17.53
C THR A 402 -25.26 -8.03 17.81
N PHE A 403 -25.45 -6.85 18.39
CA PHE A 403 -24.39 -6.00 18.89
C PHE A 403 -24.42 -6.05 20.43
N SER A 404 -23.39 -6.69 21.00
CA SER A 404 -23.20 -6.82 22.45
C SER A 404 -22.23 -5.78 23.01
N GLY A 405 -21.65 -4.96 22.14
CA GLY A 405 -20.75 -3.88 22.49
C GLY A 405 -21.44 -2.63 23.03
N VAL A 406 -20.71 -1.52 23.07
CA VAL A 406 -21.19 -0.23 23.59
C VAL A 406 -21.23 0.79 22.47
N ALA A 407 -22.43 1.23 22.09
CA ALA A 407 -22.63 2.42 21.26
C ALA A 407 -22.64 3.68 22.15
N SER A 408 -21.94 4.73 21.74
CA SER A 408 -21.68 5.94 22.55
C SER A 408 -21.54 7.20 21.68
N GLY A 409 -21.39 8.36 22.32
CA GLY A 409 -21.23 9.65 21.65
C GLY A 409 -22.55 10.42 21.46
N ALA A 410 -22.44 11.65 20.95
CA ALA A 410 -23.57 12.59 20.85
C ALA A 410 -24.30 12.56 19.50
N GLY A 411 -23.95 11.62 18.62
CA GLY A 411 -24.66 11.37 17.37
C GLY A 411 -25.79 10.37 17.50
N THR A 412 -26.49 10.14 16.39
CA THR A 412 -27.66 9.27 16.30
C THR A 412 -27.29 7.91 15.71
N LEU A 413 -27.75 6.83 16.34
CA LEU A 413 -27.75 5.48 15.74
C LEU A 413 -29.10 5.24 15.06
N ALA A 414 -29.10 4.89 13.77
CA ALA A 414 -30.32 4.65 12.99
C ALA A 414 -30.42 3.21 12.51
N LYS A 415 -31.51 2.51 12.84
CA LYS A 415 -31.82 1.18 12.33
C LYS A 415 -32.66 1.26 11.06
N ARG A 416 -32.15 0.69 9.97
CA ARG A 416 -32.79 0.54 8.66
C ARG A 416 -32.90 -0.92 8.25
N GLY A 417 -33.57 -1.17 7.13
CA GLY A 417 -33.79 -2.51 6.55
C GLY A 417 -34.69 -3.42 7.39
N THR A 418 -35.03 -4.58 6.84
CA THR A 418 -36.04 -5.50 7.39
C THR A 418 -35.51 -6.46 8.45
N GLY A 419 -34.19 -6.70 8.48
CA GLY A 419 -33.54 -7.57 9.46
C GLY A 419 -33.69 -7.07 10.90
N ALA A 420 -33.46 -7.95 11.88
CA ALA A 420 -33.50 -7.58 13.30
C ALA A 420 -32.15 -7.00 13.77
N LEU A 421 -32.18 -5.93 14.57
CA LEU A 421 -31.01 -5.50 15.35
C LEU A 421 -31.24 -5.80 16.82
N THR A 422 -30.40 -6.64 17.40
CA THR A 422 -30.39 -6.92 18.84
C THR A 422 -29.31 -6.09 19.51
N LEU A 423 -29.70 -5.23 20.45
CA LEU A 423 -28.82 -4.47 21.32
C LEU A 423 -28.80 -5.14 22.69
N SER A 424 -27.70 -5.84 23.01
CA SER A 424 -27.53 -6.55 24.29
C SER A 424 -26.50 -5.92 25.21
N GLY A 425 -25.73 -4.93 24.73
CA GLY A 425 -24.79 -4.17 25.55
C GLY A 425 -25.40 -2.95 26.24
N ALA A 426 -24.65 -2.40 27.21
CA ALA A 426 -25.00 -1.16 27.91
C ALA A 426 -24.57 0.07 27.10
N ASN A 427 -25.46 0.58 26.26
CA ASN A 427 -25.17 1.71 25.39
C ASN A 427 -25.24 3.06 26.13
N THR A 428 -24.47 4.04 25.67
CA THR A 428 -24.27 5.36 26.30
C THR A 428 -24.43 6.55 25.33
N PHE A 429 -24.95 6.32 24.12
CA PHE A 429 -25.13 7.39 23.14
C PHE A 429 -26.21 8.39 23.58
N THR A 430 -25.96 9.68 23.36
CA THR A 430 -26.82 10.79 23.81
C THR A 430 -27.57 11.48 22.67
N GLY A 431 -27.21 11.23 21.41
CA GLY A 431 -27.84 11.83 20.23
C GLY A 431 -29.11 11.13 19.73
N GLY A 432 -29.61 10.13 20.45
CA GLY A 432 -30.85 9.41 20.13
C GLY A 432 -30.68 8.14 19.30
N PHE A 433 -31.76 7.36 19.27
CA PHE A 433 -31.90 6.16 18.44
C PHE A 433 -33.06 6.34 17.46
N SER A 434 -32.84 6.14 16.17
CA SER A 434 -33.89 6.21 15.15
C SER A 434 -34.22 4.82 14.61
N HIS A 435 -35.46 4.38 14.76
CA HIS A 435 -35.95 3.11 14.22
C HIS A 435 -36.79 3.36 12.98
N LEU A 436 -36.21 3.12 11.81
CA LEU A 436 -36.86 3.42 10.53
C LEU A 436 -37.56 2.21 9.92
N ASN A 437 -37.03 1.00 10.13
CA ASN A 437 -37.60 -0.23 9.57
C ASN A 437 -37.17 -1.49 10.36
N GLY A 438 -37.95 -2.56 10.22
CA GLY A 438 -37.63 -3.89 10.72
C GLY A 438 -37.78 -4.02 12.24
N LYS A 439 -37.06 -4.97 12.83
CA LYS A 439 -37.15 -5.33 14.24
C LYS A 439 -35.99 -4.75 15.05
N VAL A 440 -36.26 -4.31 16.27
CA VAL A 440 -35.25 -3.99 17.29
C VAL A 440 -35.52 -4.82 18.53
N TRP A 441 -34.52 -5.56 18.99
CA TRP A 441 -34.55 -6.31 20.25
C TRP A 441 -33.62 -5.62 21.26
N LEU A 442 -34.17 -5.24 22.40
CA LEU A 442 -33.40 -4.73 23.53
C LEU A 442 -33.27 -5.85 24.57
N SER A 443 -32.07 -6.34 24.81
CA SER A 443 -31.83 -7.52 25.64
C SER A 443 -30.67 -7.39 26.63
N ASN A 444 -30.27 -6.15 26.95
CA ASN A 444 -29.22 -5.92 27.94
C ASN A 444 -29.69 -6.34 29.35
N THR A 445 -28.95 -7.21 30.01
CA THR A 445 -29.26 -7.68 31.37
C THR A 445 -28.54 -6.89 32.47
N SER A 446 -27.62 -6.00 32.10
CA SER A 446 -26.75 -5.25 33.02
C SER A 446 -27.05 -3.74 33.07
N GLY A 447 -28.19 -3.29 32.50
CA GLY A 447 -28.60 -1.88 32.49
C GLY A 447 -29.49 -1.52 31.30
N PRO A 448 -29.76 -0.22 31.06
CA PRO A 448 -30.53 0.20 29.89
C PRO A 448 -29.76 -0.07 28.60
N ALA A 449 -30.47 -0.56 27.58
CA ALA A 449 -29.95 -0.70 26.22
C ALA A 449 -30.03 0.62 25.43
N ILE A 450 -30.95 1.52 25.82
CA ILE A 450 -31.15 2.83 25.20
C ILE A 450 -31.18 3.90 26.31
N VAL A 451 -30.37 4.95 26.19
CA VAL A 451 -30.27 6.02 27.20
C VAL A 451 -30.59 7.42 26.66
N SER A 452 -31.10 7.51 25.44
CA SER A 452 -31.53 8.76 24.80
C SER A 452 -32.82 8.57 24.02
N ASP A 453 -33.41 9.67 23.54
CA ASP A 453 -34.68 9.69 22.83
C ASP A 453 -34.73 8.65 21.70
N TYR A 454 -35.81 7.89 21.68
CA TYR A 454 -36.04 6.82 20.72
C TYR A 454 -37.14 7.26 19.77
N THR A 455 -36.78 7.40 18.49
CA THR A 455 -37.67 7.91 17.45
C THR A 455 -38.09 6.78 16.52
N LEU A 456 -39.39 6.51 16.47
CA LEU A 456 -40.04 5.62 15.51
C LEU A 456 -40.38 6.45 14.27
N ALA A 457 -39.65 6.24 13.17
CA ALA A 457 -39.75 7.04 11.95
C ALA A 457 -39.98 6.17 10.72
N GLY A 458 -41.23 5.83 10.41
CA GLY A 458 -41.57 5.01 9.25
C GLY A 458 -42.89 5.41 8.60
N MET A 459 -42.83 6.05 7.43
CA MET A 459 -43.97 6.16 6.53
C MET A 459 -44.04 4.86 5.71
N GLY A 460 -44.86 3.88 6.12
CA GLY A 460 -45.30 2.76 5.27
C GLY A 460 -44.74 1.34 5.52
N ASN A 461 -43.91 1.09 6.54
CA ASN A 461 -43.42 -0.27 6.89
C ASN A 461 -43.57 -0.59 8.39
N PHE A 462 -43.62 -1.89 8.74
CA PHE A 462 -43.71 -2.38 10.11
C PHE A 462 -42.41 -2.12 10.89
N VAL A 463 -42.54 -1.41 12.02
CA VAL A 463 -41.48 -1.12 12.98
C VAL A 463 -41.84 -1.85 14.26
N GLU A 464 -41.03 -2.83 14.68
CA GLU A 464 -41.34 -3.67 15.85
C GLU A 464 -40.24 -3.58 16.90
N LEU A 465 -40.62 -3.23 18.13
CA LEU A 465 -39.72 -3.15 19.28
C LEU A 465 -40.00 -4.28 20.27
N PHE A 466 -38.98 -5.06 20.59
CA PHE A 466 -39.04 -6.20 21.50
C PHE A 466 -38.14 -5.96 22.72
N PHE A 467 -38.61 -6.44 23.87
CA PHE A 467 -37.89 -6.38 25.14
C PHE A 467 -37.57 -7.81 25.57
N GLY A 468 -36.29 -8.17 25.54
CA GLY A 468 -35.77 -9.45 26.01
C GLY A 468 -35.44 -9.48 27.50
N ALA A 469 -35.38 -8.30 28.14
CA ALA A 469 -35.17 -8.14 29.57
C ALA A 469 -35.92 -6.88 30.07
N ASP A 470 -36.05 -6.73 31.39
CA ASP A 470 -36.66 -5.54 32.00
C ASP A 470 -35.68 -4.34 31.94
N ASN A 471 -36.17 -3.13 32.18
CA ASN A 471 -35.34 -1.91 32.35
C ASN A 471 -34.46 -1.52 31.15
N GLN A 472 -34.96 -1.72 29.93
CA GLN A 472 -34.19 -1.47 28.70
C GLN A 472 -34.02 0.02 28.33
N PHE A 473 -34.75 0.92 29.00
CA PHE A 473 -34.64 2.37 28.81
C PHE A 473 -34.05 3.06 30.03
N GLY A 474 -33.17 4.03 29.78
CA GLY A 474 -32.69 4.95 30.80
C GLY A 474 -33.79 5.92 31.26
N PRO A 475 -33.61 6.55 32.43
CA PRO A 475 -34.57 7.53 32.94
C PRO A 475 -34.70 8.72 31.98
N GLY A 476 -35.93 9.18 31.76
CA GLY A 476 -36.22 10.37 30.95
C GLY A 476 -36.16 10.15 29.43
N VAL A 477 -36.00 8.91 28.95
CA VAL A 477 -36.09 8.60 27.52
C VAL A 477 -37.50 8.92 27.01
N VAL A 478 -37.58 9.69 25.93
CA VAL A 478 -38.84 9.93 25.21
C VAL A 478 -38.96 8.97 24.02
N LEU A 479 -40.07 8.25 23.95
CA LEU A 479 -40.49 7.53 22.75
C LEU A 479 -41.30 8.48 21.85
N ARG A 480 -40.73 8.87 20.72
CA ARG A 480 -41.36 9.75 19.74
C ARG A 480 -41.82 8.93 18.54
N ASN A 481 -43.10 9.00 18.20
CA ASN A 481 -43.58 8.52 16.91
C ASN A 481 -43.67 9.74 15.97
N THR A 482 -42.97 9.73 14.84
CA THR A 482 -43.03 10.85 13.89
C THR A 482 -44.12 10.67 12.83
N GLY A 483 -44.75 9.49 12.76
CA GLY A 483 -45.87 9.19 11.86
C GLY A 483 -47.25 9.50 12.46
N LEU A 484 -47.33 9.71 13.77
CA LEU A 484 -48.53 10.13 14.50
C LEU A 484 -48.13 11.27 15.44
N ALA A 485 -48.95 12.31 15.62
CA ALA A 485 -48.61 13.51 16.40
C ALA A 485 -48.49 13.31 17.93
N SER A 486 -48.27 12.07 18.40
CA SER A 486 -48.20 11.70 19.81
C SER A 486 -46.79 11.23 20.22
N SER A 487 -46.39 11.59 21.44
CA SER A 487 -45.17 11.09 22.07
C SER A 487 -45.52 10.51 23.45
N VAL A 488 -44.74 9.53 23.89
CA VAL A 488 -44.85 8.93 25.23
C VAL A 488 -43.51 9.16 25.93
N THR A 489 -43.52 9.92 27.02
CA THR A 489 -42.32 10.11 27.86
C THR A 489 -42.28 9.00 28.92
N LEU A 490 -41.18 8.27 29.01
CA LEU A 490 -41.03 7.18 29.98
C LEU A 490 -40.44 7.75 31.27
N ASN A 491 -41.27 7.84 32.31
CA ASN A 491 -40.86 8.42 33.59
C ASN A 491 -40.32 7.38 34.58
N ASP A 492 -40.53 6.07 34.36
CA ASP A 492 -40.06 4.99 35.25
C ASP A 492 -39.90 3.62 34.53
N HIS A 493 -39.18 2.71 35.20
CA HIS A 493 -38.84 1.33 34.81
C HIS A 493 -40.06 0.44 34.49
N TRP A 494 -40.33 0.16 33.21
CA TRP A 494 -41.41 -0.76 32.81
C TRP A 494 -40.90 -2.01 32.11
N ALA A 495 -41.38 -3.15 32.61
CA ALA A 495 -41.39 -4.42 31.92
C ALA A 495 -42.57 -4.44 30.94
N ARG A 496 -42.28 -4.39 29.63
CA ARG A 496 -43.18 -4.62 28.49
C ARG A 496 -44.11 -3.46 28.10
N MET A 497 -43.78 -2.83 26.97
CA MET A 497 -44.70 -2.00 26.18
C MET A 497 -44.82 -2.61 24.78
N ALA A 498 -46.01 -3.06 24.39
CA ALA A 498 -46.29 -3.41 23.00
C ALA A 498 -46.95 -2.21 22.34
N LEU A 499 -46.19 -1.45 21.53
CA LEU A 499 -46.77 -0.54 20.55
C LEU A 499 -47.18 -1.40 19.35
N ARG A 500 -48.48 -1.51 19.09
CA ARG A 500 -49.00 -1.99 17.81
C ARG A 500 -49.38 -0.82 16.94
#